data_AF-A0A2I0PCV4-F1
#
_entry.id   AF-A0A2I0PCV4-F1
#
_cell.length_a   1.000
_cell.length_b   1.000
_cell.length_c   1.000
_cell.angle_alpha   90.00
_cell.angle_beta   90.00
_cell.angle_gamma   90.00
#
_symmetry.space_group_name_H-M   'P 1'
#
loop_
_entity.id
_entity.type
_entity.pdbx_description
1 polymer ?
#
loop_
_entity_poly.entity_id
_entity_poly.type
_entity_poly.pdbx_seq_one_letter_code
_entity_poly.pdbx_strand_id
1 'polypeptide(L)'
;MKNFSFVAHMPDTPGSLHRAAEIIKKYDGNINRIQFDRRIDPGTVFYEVTASEDSYAAITRDLAAIGYLQTSIKPPDFLKFSVDMPHQPGALYEFLQFITSAGANITFIDFDDKSRHPNRLTVSLDIEQSTVVEKLLDQLKSRYRLEILEYDTTGKHLDDTVFYVRYAQAVRDIIGDSEDEFLLSFLADTNHIAQELMDRGCDPHQVFESVLATGRTMNATNGENFYADVQQFSITKRVTLSCFQVPCGGSVFILHTPDEMLMIDTAYGIYHDSLVSMLTHYGLAVGQKLTQILITHADADHCGAAGFFDVPVSMHAGTLDIIRTNNRAYGSKSDHSSLDAFYTKMINLFSRFNIPKDIRCFPGPDGSLRGIFPVIGRYQFGDVELEILDGLGGHTHGQVFLYSEKHGLLFTADSVINFASLSRERADYSSLAAFLVTSVNVSSENAKKERGGLLDLARVTDQALAGTGKRCLICGGHGPVSVLDEGKIIPAGTIEHYTGKRSE
;
A
#
# COMPACT_ATOMS: atom_id res chain seq x y z
N MET A 1 5.57 29.07 -12.89
CA MET A 1 5.15 27.85 -13.62
C MET A 1 5.13 26.71 -12.62
N LYS A 2 4.16 25.80 -12.74
CA LYS A 2 3.96 24.64 -11.88
C LYS A 2 3.80 23.38 -12.73
N ASN A 3 4.04 22.22 -12.14
CA ASN A 3 3.74 20.92 -12.74
C ASN A 3 2.30 20.53 -12.43
N PHE A 4 1.58 20.09 -13.46
CA PHE A 4 0.21 19.58 -13.37
C PHE A 4 0.14 18.22 -14.05
N SER A 5 -0.76 17.36 -13.60
CA SER A 5 -1.06 16.08 -14.23
C SER A 5 -2.55 15.99 -14.57
N PHE A 6 -2.87 15.29 -15.66
CA PHE A 6 -4.24 14.96 -16.02
C PHE A 6 -4.31 13.68 -16.84
N VAL A 7 -5.48 13.06 -16.82
CA VAL A 7 -5.80 11.87 -17.61
C VAL A 7 -6.69 12.30 -18.77
N ALA A 8 -6.40 11.81 -19.96
CA ALA A 8 -7.20 12.02 -21.16
C ALA A 8 -7.68 10.68 -21.73
N HIS A 9 -8.86 10.66 -22.32
CA HIS A 9 -9.35 9.54 -23.13
C HIS A 9 -9.44 9.98 -24.58
N MET A 10 -8.71 9.29 -25.45
CA MET A 10 -8.55 9.66 -26.84
C MET A 10 -9.27 8.68 -27.76
N PRO A 11 -9.95 9.17 -28.80
CA PRO A 11 -10.53 8.30 -29.80
C PRO A 11 -9.41 7.57 -30.55
N ASP A 12 -9.68 6.31 -30.90
CA ASP A 12 -8.77 5.47 -31.67
C ASP A 12 -8.78 5.87 -33.17
N THR A 13 -8.28 7.07 -33.45
CA THR A 13 -8.18 7.62 -34.81
C THR A 13 -6.84 8.29 -35.03
N PRO A 14 -6.27 8.26 -36.26
CA PRO A 14 -5.02 8.94 -36.56
C PRO A 14 -5.09 10.44 -36.23
N GLY A 15 -4.12 10.93 -35.44
CA GLY A 15 -4.00 12.34 -35.09
C GLY A 15 -4.59 12.74 -33.74
N SER A 16 -5.24 11.83 -32.99
CA SER A 16 -5.81 12.15 -31.67
C SER A 16 -4.77 12.73 -30.70
N LEU A 17 -3.61 12.09 -30.57
CA LEU A 17 -2.50 12.58 -29.72
C LEU A 17 -1.97 13.94 -30.20
N HIS A 18 -1.91 14.16 -31.52
CA HIS A 18 -1.45 15.42 -32.09
C HIS A 18 -2.40 16.56 -31.74
N ARG A 19 -3.72 16.31 -31.76
CA ARG A 19 -4.72 17.30 -31.38
C ARG A 19 -4.61 17.74 -29.92
N ALA A 20 -4.36 16.80 -29.00
CA ALA A 20 -4.10 17.14 -27.61
C ALA A 20 -2.83 17.97 -27.44
N ALA A 21 -1.73 17.57 -28.12
CA ALA A 21 -0.48 18.32 -28.10
C ALA A 21 -0.62 19.74 -28.68
N GLU A 22 -1.46 19.92 -29.70
CA GLU A 22 -1.78 21.24 -30.28
C GLU A 22 -2.46 22.16 -29.26
N ILE A 23 -3.43 21.64 -28.49
CA ILE A 23 -4.10 22.39 -27.41
C ILE A 23 -3.11 22.77 -26.31
N ILE A 24 -2.25 21.83 -25.88
CA ILE A 24 -1.24 22.11 -24.85
C ILE A 24 -0.27 23.20 -25.32
N LYS A 25 0.22 23.09 -26.56
CA LYS A 25 1.12 24.06 -27.19
C LYS A 25 0.48 25.44 -27.32
N LYS A 26 -0.82 25.53 -27.67
CA LYS A 26 -1.57 26.78 -27.84
C LYS A 26 -1.50 27.69 -26.60
N TYR A 27 -1.36 27.11 -25.41
CA TYR A 27 -1.33 27.83 -24.13
C TYR A 27 0.05 27.84 -23.46
N ASP A 28 1.11 27.62 -24.25
CA ASP A 28 2.50 27.56 -23.79
C ASP A 28 2.76 26.51 -22.69
N GLY A 29 1.98 25.41 -22.70
CA GLY A 29 2.24 24.26 -21.86
C GLY A 29 3.40 23.42 -22.39
N ASN A 30 4.32 23.03 -21.51
CA ASN A 30 5.39 22.07 -21.83
C ASN A 30 4.97 20.66 -21.38
N ILE A 31 5.02 19.67 -22.26
CA ILE A 31 4.80 18.26 -21.89
C ILE A 31 6.08 17.73 -21.25
N ASN A 32 6.03 17.43 -19.96
CA ASN A 32 7.13 16.83 -19.21
C ASN A 32 7.13 15.31 -19.34
N ARG A 33 5.93 14.71 -19.34
CA ARG A 33 5.71 13.27 -19.45
C ARG A 33 4.44 12.98 -20.24
N ILE A 34 4.49 11.94 -21.05
CA ILE A 34 3.32 11.34 -21.70
C ILE A 34 3.46 9.82 -21.61
N GLN A 35 2.37 9.12 -21.27
CA GLN A 35 2.29 7.67 -21.36
C GLN A 35 0.99 7.28 -22.05
N PHE A 36 1.12 6.40 -23.04
CA PHE A 36 0.03 5.75 -23.74
C PHE A 36 0.54 4.35 -24.12
N ASP A 37 -0.18 3.32 -23.69
CA ASP A 37 0.10 1.95 -24.10
C ASP A 37 -1.20 1.24 -24.45
N ARG A 38 -1.45 1.13 -25.75
CA ARG A 38 -2.63 0.45 -26.30
C ARG A 38 -2.76 -1.00 -25.83
N ARG A 39 -1.67 -1.64 -25.40
CA ARG A 39 -1.70 -3.01 -24.88
C ARG A 39 -2.35 -3.09 -23.49
N ILE A 40 -2.37 -1.98 -22.75
CA ILE A 40 -2.99 -1.86 -21.43
C ILE A 40 -4.40 -1.29 -21.56
N ASP A 41 -4.55 -0.17 -22.27
CA ASP A 41 -5.83 0.48 -22.49
C ASP A 41 -5.81 1.25 -23.83
N PRO A 42 -6.84 1.10 -24.68
CA PRO A 42 -6.83 1.58 -26.05
C PRO A 42 -6.95 3.10 -26.18
N GLY A 43 -7.50 3.80 -25.19
CA GLY A 43 -7.81 5.23 -25.29
C GLY A 43 -7.19 6.10 -24.20
N THR A 44 -6.76 5.53 -23.08
CA THR A 44 -6.33 6.31 -21.92
C THR A 44 -4.88 6.78 -22.05
N VAL A 45 -4.67 8.09 -21.89
CA VAL A 45 -3.38 8.76 -22.01
C VAL A 45 -3.11 9.61 -20.77
N PHE A 46 -1.91 9.50 -20.23
CA PHE A 46 -1.48 10.23 -19.03
C PHE A 46 -0.53 11.34 -19.43
N TYR A 47 -0.80 12.56 -18.96
CA TYR A 47 0.02 13.74 -19.21
C TYR A 47 0.53 14.34 -17.91
N GLU A 48 1.79 14.78 -17.94
CA GLU A 48 2.33 15.76 -17.00
C GLU A 48 2.82 16.97 -17.78
N VAL A 49 2.36 18.15 -17.39
CA VAL A 49 2.65 19.41 -18.07
C VAL A 49 3.17 20.48 -17.11
N THR A 50 4.17 21.23 -17.55
CA THR A 50 4.57 22.48 -16.89
C THR A 50 3.82 23.64 -17.53
N ALA A 51 3.07 24.40 -16.73
CA ALA A 51 2.31 25.55 -17.22
C ALA A 51 2.12 26.62 -16.13
N SER A 52 1.56 27.78 -16.51
CA SER A 52 0.90 28.67 -15.53
C SER A 52 -0.45 28.09 -15.12
N GLU A 53 -1.01 28.51 -13.98
CA GLU A 53 -2.35 28.06 -13.55
C GLU A 53 -3.43 28.46 -14.57
N ASP A 54 -3.37 29.68 -15.10
CA ASP A 54 -4.30 30.16 -16.12
C ASP A 54 -4.18 29.37 -17.43
N SER A 55 -2.95 29.07 -17.87
CA SER A 55 -2.68 28.23 -19.03
C SER A 55 -3.24 26.82 -18.80
N TYR A 56 -3.02 26.23 -17.63
CA TYR A 56 -3.51 24.89 -17.30
C TYR A 56 -5.04 24.82 -17.29
N ALA A 57 -5.70 25.83 -16.72
CA ALA A 57 -7.15 25.97 -16.73
C ALA A 57 -7.71 26.13 -18.16
N ALA A 58 -6.96 26.76 -19.07
CA ALA A 58 -7.35 26.88 -20.47
C ALA A 58 -7.14 25.57 -21.25
N ILE A 59 -6.02 24.86 -21.01
CA ILE A 59 -5.72 23.55 -21.60
C ILE A 59 -6.81 22.53 -21.26
N THR A 60 -7.11 22.38 -19.97
CA THR A 60 -8.13 21.42 -19.48
C THR A 60 -9.52 21.75 -20.02
N ARG A 61 -9.89 23.04 -20.10
CA ARG A 61 -11.15 23.48 -20.70
C ARG A 61 -11.26 23.11 -22.18
N ASP A 62 -10.23 23.38 -22.98
CA ASP A 62 -10.24 23.06 -24.41
C ASP A 62 -10.24 21.54 -24.66
N LEU A 63 -9.51 20.77 -23.84
CA LEU A 63 -9.55 19.30 -23.88
C LEU A 63 -10.93 18.75 -23.50
N ALA A 64 -11.57 19.30 -22.47
CA ALA A 64 -12.92 18.92 -22.07
C ALA A 64 -13.95 19.26 -23.17
N ALA A 65 -13.81 20.41 -23.83
CA ALA A 65 -14.70 20.85 -24.90
C ALA A 65 -14.69 19.90 -26.12
N ILE A 66 -13.60 19.18 -26.34
CA ILE A 66 -13.50 18.17 -27.40
C ILE A 66 -13.71 16.73 -26.89
N GLY A 67 -14.08 16.57 -25.61
CA GLY A 67 -14.35 15.26 -24.99
C GLY A 67 -13.10 14.46 -24.62
N TYR A 68 -11.90 15.06 -24.63
CA TYR A 68 -10.66 14.33 -24.35
C TYR A 68 -10.33 14.28 -22.86
N LEU A 69 -10.78 15.25 -22.06
CA LEU A 69 -10.43 15.29 -20.64
C LEU A 69 -11.24 14.25 -19.85
N GLN A 70 -10.56 13.31 -19.20
CA GLN A 70 -11.18 12.39 -18.27
C GLN A 70 -11.46 13.12 -16.95
N THR A 71 -12.74 13.27 -16.59
CA THR A 71 -13.16 13.92 -15.34
C THR A 71 -13.95 13.00 -14.41
N SER A 72 -14.24 11.78 -14.87
CA SER A 72 -14.92 10.76 -14.07
C SER A 72 -14.38 9.37 -14.37
N ILE A 73 -14.53 8.45 -13.42
CA ILE A 73 -14.19 7.03 -13.57
C ILE A 73 -15.46 6.20 -13.40
N LYS A 74 -16.54 6.59 -14.10
CA LYS A 74 -17.76 5.79 -14.12
C LYS A 74 -17.51 4.55 -14.99
N PRO A 75 -17.72 3.34 -14.45
CA PRO A 75 -17.65 2.15 -15.26
C PRO A 75 -18.75 2.19 -16.32
N PRO A 76 -18.44 1.85 -17.59
CA PRO A 76 -19.49 1.54 -18.54
C PRO A 76 -20.27 0.31 -18.05
N ASP A 77 -21.55 0.26 -18.40
CA ASP A 77 -22.38 -0.90 -18.16
C ASP A 77 -21.93 -2.04 -19.09
N PHE A 78 -21.60 -3.19 -18.50
CA PHE A 78 -21.33 -4.42 -19.24
C PHE A 78 -22.63 -5.20 -19.42
N LEU A 79 -22.92 -5.59 -20.65
CA LEU A 79 -24.09 -6.38 -20.98
C LEU A 79 -23.71 -7.57 -21.86
N LYS A 80 -23.92 -8.79 -21.36
CA LYS A 80 -23.79 -10.03 -22.11
C LYS A 80 -25.13 -10.70 -22.28
N PHE A 81 -25.45 -11.06 -23.50
CA PHE A 81 -26.73 -11.69 -23.81
C PHE A 81 -26.60 -12.60 -25.03
N SER A 82 -27.61 -13.42 -25.23
CA SER A 82 -27.78 -14.16 -26.48
C SER A 82 -29.11 -13.82 -27.14
N VAL A 83 -29.13 -13.85 -28.47
CA VAL A 83 -30.33 -13.71 -29.27
C VAL A 83 -30.48 -14.90 -30.22
N ASP A 84 -31.72 -15.33 -30.42
CA ASP A 84 -32.07 -16.26 -31.50
C ASP A 84 -32.15 -15.46 -32.81
N MET A 85 -31.14 -15.63 -33.66
CA MET A 85 -30.99 -14.93 -34.92
C MET A 85 -31.53 -15.79 -36.07
N PRO A 86 -32.36 -15.23 -36.97
CA PRO A 86 -32.80 -15.96 -38.15
C PRO A 86 -31.61 -16.24 -39.07
N HIS A 87 -31.45 -17.50 -39.49
CA HIS A 87 -30.39 -17.89 -40.42
C HIS A 87 -30.77 -17.51 -41.86
N GLN A 88 -30.69 -16.21 -42.15
CA GLN A 88 -31.00 -15.62 -43.46
C GLN A 88 -29.96 -14.56 -43.86
N PRO A 89 -29.76 -14.29 -45.15
CA PRO A 89 -28.85 -13.24 -45.61
C PRO A 89 -29.15 -11.89 -44.95
N GLY A 90 -28.11 -11.23 -44.41
CA GLY A 90 -28.23 -9.90 -43.80
C GLY A 90 -28.69 -9.85 -42.35
N ALA A 91 -29.01 -10.98 -41.71
CA ALA A 91 -29.52 -11.00 -40.33
C ALA A 91 -28.55 -10.36 -39.31
N LEU A 92 -27.25 -10.64 -39.42
CA LEU A 92 -26.23 -10.01 -38.58
C LEU A 92 -26.13 -8.50 -38.84
N TYR A 93 -26.27 -8.06 -40.10
CA TYR A 93 -26.24 -6.65 -40.45
C TYR A 93 -27.40 -5.89 -39.79
N GLU A 94 -28.63 -6.41 -39.87
CA GLU A 94 -29.79 -5.84 -39.18
C GLU A 94 -29.57 -5.79 -37.65
N PHE A 95 -29.01 -6.85 -37.07
CA PHE A 95 -28.69 -6.88 -35.64
C PHE A 95 -27.68 -5.79 -35.27
N LEU A 96 -26.57 -5.69 -36.00
CA LEU A 96 -25.50 -4.73 -35.73
C LEU A 96 -25.97 -3.28 -35.87
N GLN A 97 -26.97 -2.98 -36.71
CA GLN A 97 -27.56 -1.64 -36.79
C GLN A 97 -28.15 -1.18 -35.44
N PHE A 98 -28.77 -2.07 -34.66
CA PHE A 98 -29.26 -1.71 -33.32
C PHE A 98 -28.12 -1.35 -32.38
N ILE A 99 -27.04 -2.14 -32.41
CA ILE A 99 -25.86 -1.93 -31.57
C ILE A 99 -25.18 -0.60 -31.94
N THR A 100 -24.92 -0.37 -33.23
CA THR A 100 -24.31 0.87 -33.72
C THR A 100 -25.17 2.09 -33.44
N SER A 101 -26.49 1.99 -33.59
CA SER A 101 -27.42 3.11 -33.32
C SER A 101 -27.48 3.47 -31.84
N ALA A 102 -27.24 2.50 -30.96
CA ALA A 102 -27.10 2.73 -29.53
C ALA A 102 -25.72 3.30 -29.13
N GLY A 103 -24.76 3.36 -30.06
CA GLY A 103 -23.38 3.76 -29.73
C GLY A 103 -22.69 2.79 -28.78
N ALA A 104 -23.11 1.52 -28.75
CA ALA A 104 -22.51 0.49 -27.92
C ALA A 104 -21.30 -0.14 -28.63
N ASN A 105 -20.24 -0.41 -27.86
CA ASN A 105 -19.06 -1.10 -28.38
C ASN A 105 -19.20 -2.61 -28.16
N ILE A 106 -18.90 -3.40 -29.19
CA ILE A 106 -18.92 -4.87 -29.11
C ILE A 106 -17.56 -5.34 -28.60
N THR A 107 -17.55 -5.98 -27.43
CA THR A 107 -16.35 -6.58 -26.83
C THR A 107 -16.22 -8.06 -27.19
N PHE A 108 -17.34 -8.74 -27.44
CA PHE A 108 -17.36 -10.14 -27.88
C PHE A 108 -18.56 -10.42 -28.78
N ILE A 109 -18.36 -11.25 -29.81
CA ILE A 109 -19.43 -11.75 -30.66
C ILE A 109 -19.10 -13.17 -31.14
N ASP A 110 -20.06 -14.09 -31.01
CA ASP A 110 -19.91 -15.48 -31.43
C ASP A 110 -21.21 -16.04 -32.00
N PHE A 111 -21.09 -16.69 -33.16
CA PHE A 111 -22.18 -17.37 -33.86
C PHE A 111 -21.60 -18.52 -34.67
N ASP A 112 -22.16 -19.71 -34.48
CA ASP A 112 -21.80 -20.90 -35.25
C ASP A 112 -23.06 -21.71 -35.56
N ASP A 113 -23.40 -21.78 -36.85
CA ASP A 113 -24.56 -22.50 -37.39
C ASP A 113 -24.42 -24.02 -37.27
N LYS A 114 -23.22 -24.52 -36.96
CA LYS A 114 -22.93 -25.94 -36.72
C LYS A 114 -22.82 -26.28 -35.24
N SER A 115 -22.98 -25.29 -34.36
CA SER A 115 -22.92 -25.49 -32.93
C SER A 115 -24.15 -26.24 -32.40
N ARG A 116 -24.14 -26.54 -31.09
CA ARG A 116 -25.30 -27.11 -30.39
C ARG A 116 -26.53 -26.19 -30.44
N HIS A 117 -26.35 -24.90 -30.75
CA HIS A 117 -27.40 -23.89 -30.83
C HIS A 117 -27.26 -23.09 -32.15
N PRO A 118 -27.73 -23.64 -33.28
CA PRO A 118 -27.40 -23.14 -34.63
C PRO A 118 -27.95 -21.74 -34.97
N ASN A 119 -28.88 -21.21 -34.16
CA ASN A 119 -29.42 -19.85 -34.31
C ASN A 119 -28.93 -18.89 -33.23
N ARG A 120 -28.09 -19.34 -32.29
CA ARG A 120 -27.72 -18.52 -31.12
C ARG A 120 -26.53 -17.64 -31.47
N LEU A 121 -26.77 -16.33 -31.48
CA LEU A 121 -25.71 -15.32 -31.43
C LEU A 121 -25.48 -14.92 -29.97
N THR A 122 -24.23 -14.98 -29.51
CA THR A 122 -23.83 -14.48 -28.19
C THR A 122 -23.04 -13.19 -28.37
N VAL A 123 -23.38 -12.16 -27.60
CA VAL A 123 -22.76 -10.83 -27.69
C VAL A 123 -22.46 -10.30 -26.30
N SER A 124 -21.31 -9.64 -26.16
CA SER A 124 -20.99 -8.77 -25.02
C SER A 124 -20.79 -7.34 -25.51
N LEU A 125 -21.31 -6.38 -24.76
CA LEU A 125 -21.25 -4.95 -25.05
C LEU A 125 -20.78 -4.14 -23.86
N ASP A 126 -20.04 -3.08 -24.13
CA ASP A 126 -19.75 -2.00 -23.19
C ASP A 126 -20.58 -0.76 -23.57
N ILE A 127 -21.32 -0.22 -22.60
CA ILE A 127 -22.28 0.87 -22.82
C ILE A 127 -22.03 1.98 -21.80
N GLU A 128 -21.59 3.16 -22.27
CA GLU A 128 -21.22 4.29 -21.39
C GLU A 128 -22.42 4.92 -20.64
N GLN A 129 -23.66 4.66 -21.07
CA GLN A 129 -24.86 5.28 -20.51
C GLN A 129 -25.97 4.26 -20.21
N SER A 130 -26.33 4.10 -18.94
CA SER A 130 -27.36 3.15 -18.48
C SER A 130 -28.74 3.35 -19.13
N THR A 131 -29.14 4.60 -19.39
CA THR A 131 -30.41 4.90 -20.08
C THR A 131 -30.47 4.43 -21.54
N VAL A 132 -29.32 4.13 -22.14
CA VAL A 132 -29.20 3.57 -23.49
C VAL A 132 -29.36 2.04 -23.46
N VAL A 133 -28.95 1.39 -22.37
CA VAL A 133 -29.08 -0.06 -22.18
C VAL A 133 -30.53 -0.51 -22.22
N GLU A 134 -31.41 0.16 -21.46
CA GLU A 134 -32.84 -0.19 -21.43
C GLU A 134 -33.48 -0.05 -22.81
N LYS A 135 -33.21 1.05 -23.51
CA LYS A 135 -33.72 1.28 -24.87
C LYS A 135 -33.22 0.25 -25.87
N LEU A 136 -31.93 -0.11 -25.80
CA LEU A 136 -31.34 -1.13 -26.66
C LEU A 136 -31.96 -2.50 -26.40
N LEU A 137 -32.10 -2.89 -25.13
CA LEU A 137 -32.73 -4.14 -24.74
C LEU A 137 -34.19 -4.22 -25.20
N ASP A 138 -34.96 -3.15 -25.07
CA ASP A 138 -36.35 -3.09 -25.52
C ASP A 138 -36.46 -3.22 -27.05
N GLN A 139 -35.59 -2.53 -27.79
CA GLN A 139 -35.52 -2.67 -29.25
C GLN A 139 -35.17 -4.11 -29.66
N LEU A 140 -34.16 -4.72 -29.03
CA LEU A 140 -33.75 -6.09 -29.33
C LEU A 140 -34.84 -7.10 -28.98
N LYS A 141 -35.49 -6.99 -27.81
CA LYS A 141 -36.60 -7.87 -27.38
C LYS A 141 -37.82 -7.79 -28.31
N SER A 142 -38.05 -6.64 -28.94
CA SER A 142 -39.14 -6.47 -29.91
C SER A 142 -38.95 -7.28 -31.20
N ARG A 143 -37.70 -7.65 -31.51
CA ARG A 143 -37.32 -8.27 -32.79
C ARG A 143 -36.77 -9.69 -32.66
N TYR A 144 -36.09 -9.98 -31.56
CA TYR A 144 -35.38 -11.24 -31.32
C TYR A 144 -35.80 -11.85 -29.98
N ARG A 145 -35.75 -13.18 -29.90
CA ARG A 145 -35.83 -13.87 -28.60
C ARG A 145 -34.50 -13.67 -27.89
N LEU A 146 -34.49 -12.81 -26.88
CA LEU A 146 -33.31 -12.40 -26.12
C LEU A 146 -33.26 -13.09 -24.76
N GLU A 147 -32.06 -13.55 -24.38
CA GLU A 147 -31.73 -14.11 -23.07
C GLU A 147 -30.53 -13.33 -22.51
N ILE A 148 -30.72 -12.59 -21.42
CA ILE A 148 -29.62 -11.89 -20.73
C ILE A 148 -28.81 -12.94 -19.98
N LEU A 149 -27.50 -12.99 -20.25
CA LEU A 149 -26.56 -13.91 -19.61
C LEU A 149 -25.86 -13.22 -18.43
N GLU A 150 -25.56 -11.92 -18.56
CA GLU A 150 -24.83 -11.13 -17.57
C GLU A 150 -25.16 -9.64 -17.75
N TYR A 151 -25.30 -8.91 -16.64
CA TYR A 151 -25.40 -7.46 -16.62
C TYR A 151 -24.64 -6.95 -15.39
N ASP A 152 -23.59 -6.17 -15.61
CA ASP A 152 -22.71 -5.66 -14.55
C ASP A 152 -22.52 -4.15 -14.70
N THR A 153 -22.92 -3.39 -13.67
CA THR A 153 -22.73 -1.94 -13.58
C THR A 153 -21.56 -1.57 -12.64
N THR A 154 -20.87 -2.57 -12.09
CA THR A 154 -19.74 -2.38 -11.16
C THR A 154 -18.41 -2.29 -11.89
N GLY A 155 -18.37 -2.72 -13.15
CA GLY A 155 -17.17 -2.75 -13.98
C GLY A 155 -16.23 -3.92 -13.71
N LYS A 156 -16.61 -4.90 -12.88
CA LYS A 156 -15.76 -6.06 -12.55
C LYS A 156 -15.57 -7.02 -13.73
N HIS A 157 -16.56 -7.06 -14.62
CA HIS A 157 -16.62 -7.96 -15.77
C HIS A 157 -16.25 -7.32 -17.12
N LEU A 158 -15.81 -6.06 -17.10
CA LEU A 158 -15.32 -5.38 -18.29
C LEU A 158 -14.03 -6.04 -18.82
N ASP A 159 -13.79 -5.95 -20.13
CA ASP A 159 -12.58 -6.48 -20.74
C ASP A 159 -11.36 -5.54 -20.53
N ASP A 160 -10.22 -5.88 -21.13
CA ASP A 160 -8.99 -5.08 -21.00
C ASP A 160 -9.06 -3.75 -21.78
N THR A 161 -10.13 -3.47 -22.53
CA THR A 161 -10.31 -2.18 -23.23
C THR A 161 -10.65 -1.01 -22.29
N VAL A 162 -10.89 -1.29 -21.02
CA VAL A 162 -11.18 -0.30 -19.95
C VAL A 162 -10.43 -0.63 -18.66
N PHE A 163 -9.21 -1.18 -18.80
CA PHE A 163 -8.37 -1.62 -17.70
C PHE A 163 -8.26 -0.61 -16.56
N TYR A 164 -8.00 0.67 -16.87
CA TYR A 164 -7.78 1.69 -15.84
C TYR A 164 -9.04 2.00 -15.03
N VAL A 165 -10.22 1.85 -15.64
CA VAL A 165 -11.50 1.97 -14.94
C VAL A 165 -11.69 0.82 -13.96
N ARG A 166 -11.41 -0.42 -14.40
CA ARG A 166 -11.45 -1.62 -13.53
C ARG A 166 -10.50 -1.49 -12.35
N TYR A 167 -9.27 -1.04 -12.63
CA TYR A 167 -8.25 -0.80 -11.61
C TYR A 167 -8.72 0.25 -10.60
N ALA A 168 -9.28 1.38 -11.06
CA ALA A 168 -9.80 2.40 -10.16
C ALA A 168 -10.97 1.92 -9.29
N GLN A 169 -11.87 1.08 -9.81
CA GLN A 169 -12.90 0.44 -9.00
C GLN A 169 -12.31 -0.52 -7.96
N ALA A 170 -11.29 -1.29 -8.33
CA ALA A 170 -10.60 -2.15 -7.39
C ALA A 170 -9.89 -1.35 -6.27
N VAL A 171 -9.33 -0.18 -6.58
CA VAL A 171 -8.79 0.74 -5.57
C VAL A 171 -9.90 1.29 -4.67
N ARG A 172 -11.05 1.69 -5.24
CA ARG A 172 -12.22 2.17 -4.48
C ARG A 172 -12.74 1.11 -3.50
N ASP A 173 -12.77 -0.16 -3.91
CA ASP A 173 -13.11 -1.29 -3.01
C ASP A 173 -12.14 -1.41 -1.81
N ILE A 174 -10.88 -0.96 -1.95
CA ILE A 174 -9.88 -1.00 -0.88
C ILE A 174 -10.03 0.18 0.09
N ILE A 175 -10.17 1.40 -0.44
CA ILE A 175 -10.10 2.65 0.34
C ILE A 175 -11.48 3.18 0.77
N GLY A 176 -12.57 2.67 0.20
CA GLY A 176 -13.92 3.17 0.39
C GLY A 176 -14.30 4.30 -0.57
N ASP A 177 -15.43 4.95 -0.31
CA ASP A 177 -15.94 6.05 -1.14
C ASP A 177 -14.89 7.17 -1.24
N SER A 178 -14.44 7.43 -2.46
CA SER A 178 -13.44 8.45 -2.79
C SER A 178 -13.87 9.22 -4.03
N GLU A 179 -13.57 10.52 -4.06
CA GLU A 179 -13.86 11.39 -5.18
C GLU A 179 -13.09 10.95 -6.45
N ASP A 180 -13.71 11.12 -7.62
CA ASP A 180 -13.10 10.72 -8.90
C ASP A 180 -11.78 11.48 -9.18
N GLU A 181 -11.66 12.74 -8.75
CA GLU A 181 -10.43 13.52 -8.88
C GLU A 181 -9.25 12.84 -8.16
N PHE A 182 -9.48 12.37 -6.94
CA PHE A 182 -8.48 11.64 -6.16
C PHE A 182 -8.09 10.33 -6.86
N LEU A 183 -9.07 9.55 -7.30
CA LEU A 183 -8.82 8.28 -7.98
C LEU A 183 -8.06 8.45 -9.30
N LEU A 184 -8.37 9.50 -10.08
CA LEU A 184 -7.63 9.85 -11.30
C LEU A 184 -6.19 10.25 -10.98
N SER A 185 -5.97 11.01 -9.90
CA SER A 185 -4.61 11.36 -9.45
C SER A 185 -3.84 10.12 -9.01
N PHE A 186 -4.45 9.23 -8.22
CA PHE A 186 -3.82 7.99 -7.76
C PHE A 186 -3.51 7.02 -8.91
N LEU A 187 -4.41 6.96 -9.90
CA LEU A 187 -4.21 6.20 -11.13
C LEU A 187 -3.02 6.74 -11.93
N ALA A 188 -2.91 8.07 -12.06
CA ALA A 188 -1.79 8.71 -12.74
C ALA A 188 -0.45 8.44 -12.03
N ASP A 189 -0.43 8.52 -10.70
CA ASP A 189 0.73 8.18 -9.87
C ASP A 189 1.11 6.69 -10.03
N THR A 190 0.13 5.78 -10.00
CA THR A 190 0.37 4.34 -10.20
C THR A 190 0.94 4.07 -11.60
N ASN A 191 0.38 4.70 -12.64
CA ASN A 191 0.86 4.56 -14.01
C ASN A 191 2.32 5.03 -14.13
N HIS A 192 2.67 6.17 -13.52
CA HIS A 192 4.03 6.66 -13.52
C HIS A 192 5.00 5.62 -12.94
N ILE A 193 4.65 4.97 -11.83
CA ILE A 193 5.48 3.90 -11.25
C ILE A 193 5.53 2.66 -12.14
N ALA A 194 4.41 2.28 -12.77
CA ALA A 194 4.38 1.19 -13.74
C ALA A 194 5.31 1.47 -14.93
N GLN A 195 5.35 2.72 -15.42
CA GLN A 195 6.27 3.17 -16.45
C GLN A 195 7.74 3.06 -16.01
N GLU A 196 8.06 3.53 -14.80
CA GLU A 196 9.43 3.48 -14.26
C GLU A 196 9.92 2.03 -14.07
N LEU A 197 9.07 1.14 -13.56
CA LEU A 197 9.41 -0.28 -13.38
C LEU A 197 9.46 -1.02 -14.72
N MET A 198 8.64 -0.63 -15.70
CA MET A 198 8.70 -1.17 -17.07
C MET A 198 10.04 -0.84 -17.74
N ASP A 199 10.59 0.36 -17.54
CA ASP A 199 11.93 0.72 -18.02
C ASP A 199 13.03 -0.15 -17.41
N ARG A 200 12.75 -0.81 -16.28
CA ARG A 200 13.62 -1.81 -15.62
C ARG A 200 13.31 -3.25 -16.04
N GLY A 201 12.39 -3.45 -16.97
CA GLY A 201 12.01 -4.75 -17.53
C GLY A 201 10.84 -5.45 -16.82
N CYS A 202 10.14 -4.77 -15.92
CA CYS A 202 8.95 -5.33 -15.27
C CYS A 202 7.72 -5.27 -16.19
N ASP A 203 6.79 -6.21 -15.99
CA ASP A 203 5.48 -6.17 -16.61
C ASP A 203 4.60 -5.13 -15.89
N PRO A 204 4.04 -4.12 -16.57
CA PRO A 204 3.18 -3.11 -15.94
C PRO A 204 1.97 -3.74 -15.23
N HIS A 205 1.39 -4.84 -15.73
CA HIS A 205 0.26 -5.50 -15.05
C HIS A 205 0.65 -6.03 -13.67
N GLN A 206 1.89 -6.52 -13.51
CA GLN A 206 2.39 -6.96 -12.20
C GLN A 206 2.50 -5.79 -11.21
N VAL A 207 2.77 -4.57 -11.69
CA VAL A 207 2.81 -3.36 -10.86
C VAL A 207 1.44 -3.02 -10.32
N PHE A 208 0.43 -2.94 -11.20
CA PHE A 208 -0.96 -2.68 -10.79
C PHE A 208 -1.46 -3.77 -9.83
N GLU A 209 -1.20 -5.05 -10.13
CA GLU A 209 -1.61 -6.14 -9.25
C GLU A 209 -0.88 -6.13 -7.90
N SER A 210 0.41 -5.75 -7.85
CA SER A 210 1.16 -5.63 -6.58
C SER A 210 0.59 -4.52 -5.69
N VAL A 211 0.19 -3.38 -6.27
CA VAL A 211 -0.50 -2.31 -5.54
C VAL A 211 -1.84 -2.82 -4.98
N LEU A 212 -2.67 -3.46 -5.80
CA LEU A 212 -3.95 -4.00 -5.34
C LEU A 212 -3.77 -5.10 -4.29
N ALA A 213 -2.80 -6.01 -4.47
CA ALA A 213 -2.50 -7.08 -3.54
C ALA A 213 -2.11 -6.54 -2.15
N THR A 214 -1.37 -5.44 -2.11
CA THR A 214 -0.98 -4.77 -0.86
C THR A 214 -2.22 -4.35 -0.06
N GLY A 215 -3.12 -3.60 -0.67
CA GLY A 215 -4.36 -3.14 -0.02
C GLY A 215 -5.34 -4.27 0.30
N ARG A 216 -5.54 -5.20 -0.64
CA ARG A 216 -6.43 -6.36 -0.45
C ARG A 216 -5.97 -7.27 0.69
N THR A 217 -4.67 -7.51 0.82
CA THR A 217 -4.13 -8.36 1.89
C THR A 217 -4.41 -7.74 3.25
N MET A 218 -4.09 -6.45 3.44
CA MET A 218 -4.37 -5.74 4.70
C MET A 218 -5.86 -5.75 5.08
N ASN A 219 -6.76 -5.56 4.12
CA ASN A 219 -8.20 -5.66 4.36
C ASN A 219 -8.62 -7.10 4.73
N ALA A 220 -8.08 -8.11 4.06
CA ALA A 220 -8.43 -9.51 4.26
C ALA A 220 -7.98 -10.06 5.62
N THR A 221 -6.89 -9.52 6.18
CA THR A 221 -6.29 -9.94 7.46
C THR A 221 -6.67 -9.03 8.63
N ASN A 222 -7.76 -8.27 8.52
CA ASN A 222 -8.29 -7.45 9.61
C ASN A 222 -9.57 -8.04 10.22
N GLY A 223 -10.00 -7.52 11.37
CA GLY A 223 -11.23 -7.91 12.05
C GLY A 223 -11.20 -9.38 12.49
N GLU A 224 -12.21 -10.15 12.10
CA GLU A 224 -12.31 -11.59 12.47
C GLU A 224 -11.17 -12.45 11.91
N ASN A 225 -10.55 -12.01 10.81
CA ASN A 225 -9.43 -12.70 10.17
C ASN A 225 -8.06 -12.22 10.69
N PHE A 226 -8.04 -11.25 11.60
CA PHE A 226 -6.80 -10.81 12.22
C PHE A 226 -6.19 -11.95 13.03
N TYR A 227 -4.88 -12.08 12.96
CA TYR A 227 -4.12 -13.04 13.74
C TYR A 227 -2.80 -12.42 14.18
N ALA A 228 -2.17 -12.99 15.21
CA ALA A 228 -0.82 -12.59 15.58
C ALA A 228 -0.07 -13.76 16.18
N ASP A 229 1.25 -13.74 16.06
CA ASP A 229 2.12 -14.63 16.84
C ASP A 229 2.70 -13.85 18.02
N VAL A 230 2.50 -14.37 19.23
CA VAL A 230 2.72 -13.67 20.49
C VAL A 230 3.83 -14.34 21.28
N GLN A 231 4.75 -13.54 21.80
CA GLN A 231 5.80 -14.00 22.71
C GLN A 231 5.83 -13.12 23.96
N GLN A 232 6.08 -13.72 25.12
CA GLN A 232 6.18 -13.00 26.39
C GLN A 232 7.47 -13.37 27.14
N PHE A 233 8.12 -12.35 27.70
CA PHE A 233 9.39 -12.49 28.42
C PHE A 233 9.36 -11.70 29.73
N SER A 234 9.66 -12.36 30.85
CA SER A 234 9.90 -11.66 32.12
C SER A 234 11.29 -11.02 32.09
N ILE A 235 11.33 -9.69 32.01
CA ILE A 235 12.59 -8.94 31.95
C ILE A 235 13.15 -8.72 33.36
N THR A 236 12.26 -8.27 34.24
CA THR A 236 12.50 -8.11 35.68
C THR A 236 11.34 -8.73 36.46
N LYS A 237 11.38 -8.65 37.80
CA LYS A 237 10.24 -9.07 38.63
C LYS A 237 8.99 -8.19 38.41
N ARG A 238 9.14 -7.00 37.83
CA ARG A 238 8.07 -6.02 37.66
C ARG A 238 7.71 -5.76 36.20
N VAL A 239 8.67 -5.94 35.28
CA VAL A 239 8.52 -5.63 33.86
C VAL A 239 8.47 -6.89 33.02
N THR A 240 7.43 -6.98 32.19
CA THR A 240 7.26 -8.01 31.16
C THR A 240 7.31 -7.36 29.78
N LEU A 241 7.99 -8.02 28.84
CA LEU A 241 7.97 -7.70 27.41
C LEU A 241 7.00 -8.64 26.71
N SER A 242 6.06 -8.08 25.96
CA SER A 242 5.24 -8.81 24.99
C SER A 242 5.59 -8.36 23.57
N CYS A 243 5.75 -9.32 22.65
CA CYS A 243 5.91 -9.08 21.22
C CYS A 243 4.69 -9.62 20.48
N PHE A 244 4.13 -8.82 19.59
CA PHE A 244 3.00 -9.17 18.75
C PHE A 244 3.38 -9.06 17.29
N GLN A 245 3.51 -10.20 16.62
CA GLN A 245 3.79 -10.28 15.19
C GLN A 245 2.46 -10.28 14.44
N VAL A 246 2.03 -9.13 13.93
CA VAL A 246 0.74 -8.97 13.25
C VAL A 246 0.74 -9.59 11.83
N PRO A 247 -0.39 -9.65 11.11
CA PRO A 247 -0.46 -10.36 9.82
C PRO A 247 0.38 -9.72 8.71
N CYS A 248 0.45 -8.39 8.69
CA CYS A 248 1.17 -7.63 7.68
C CYS A 248 1.99 -6.52 8.36
N GLY A 249 3.23 -6.35 7.92
CA GLY A 249 4.10 -5.28 8.42
C GLY A 249 4.85 -5.62 9.72
N GLY A 250 5.28 -4.58 10.42
CA GLY A 250 6.09 -4.60 11.62
C GLY A 250 5.41 -5.14 12.89
N SER A 251 6.24 -5.73 13.75
CA SER A 251 5.89 -6.22 15.08
C SER A 251 5.61 -5.06 16.04
N VAL A 252 4.65 -5.26 16.96
CA VAL A 252 4.36 -4.33 18.06
C VAL A 252 4.96 -4.89 19.34
N PHE A 253 5.67 -4.06 20.10
CA PHE A 253 6.23 -4.47 21.38
C PHE A 253 5.61 -3.68 22.53
N ILE A 254 5.29 -4.37 23.62
CA ILE A 254 4.75 -3.76 24.84
C ILE A 254 5.65 -4.14 26.01
N LEU A 255 6.28 -3.14 26.63
CA LEU A 255 6.79 -3.28 27.98
C LEU A 255 5.68 -2.89 28.95
N HIS A 256 5.37 -3.74 29.92
CA HIS A 256 4.30 -3.47 30.87
C HIS A 256 4.64 -3.88 32.30
N THR A 257 4.08 -3.12 33.23
CA THR A 257 3.96 -3.46 34.65
C THR A 257 2.47 -3.70 34.96
N PRO A 258 2.09 -4.00 36.21
CA PRO A 258 0.66 -4.02 36.58
C PRO A 258 -0.05 -2.68 36.34
N ASP A 259 0.66 -1.55 36.40
CA ASP A 259 0.08 -0.21 36.49
C ASP A 259 0.23 0.61 35.20
N GLU A 260 1.27 0.37 34.41
CA GLU A 260 1.59 1.16 33.21
C GLU A 260 2.12 0.32 32.04
N MET A 261 2.09 0.89 30.84
CA MET A 261 2.57 0.30 29.59
C MET A 261 3.34 1.33 28.75
N LEU A 262 4.43 0.85 28.17
CA LEU A 262 5.16 1.49 27.09
C LEU A 262 4.97 0.66 25.82
N MET A 263 4.52 1.30 24.75
CA MET A 263 4.41 0.68 23.43
C MET A 263 5.59 1.12 22.56
N ILE A 264 6.20 0.18 21.86
CA ILE A 264 7.25 0.43 20.87
C ILE A 264 6.71 -0.05 19.54
N ASP A 265 6.57 0.89 18.61
CA ASP A 265 5.84 0.75 17.34
C ASP A 265 4.37 0.34 17.49
N THR A 266 3.58 0.50 16.42
CA THR A 266 2.11 0.55 16.48
C THR A 266 1.40 -0.22 15.38
N ALA A 267 2.13 -0.92 14.50
CA ALA A 267 1.58 -1.54 13.29
C ALA A 267 0.93 -0.52 12.32
N TYR A 268 0.31 -1.05 11.27
CA TYR A 268 -0.58 -0.30 10.38
C TYR A 268 -1.82 0.22 11.10
N GLY A 269 -2.30 1.41 10.72
CA GLY A 269 -3.48 2.05 11.30
C GLY A 269 -4.76 1.21 11.19
N ILE A 270 -4.93 0.48 10.08
CA ILE A 270 -6.08 -0.39 9.83
C ILE A 270 -6.24 -1.50 10.88
N TYR A 271 -5.15 -1.89 11.55
CA TYR A 271 -5.17 -2.90 12.59
C TYR A 271 -5.47 -2.35 13.98
N HIS A 272 -5.65 -1.04 14.17
CA HIS A 272 -5.85 -0.43 15.48
C HIS A 272 -6.88 -1.18 16.35
N ASP A 273 -8.10 -1.39 15.84
CA ASP A 273 -9.18 -2.00 16.63
C ASP A 273 -8.90 -3.48 16.95
N SER A 274 -8.30 -4.21 15.99
CA SER A 274 -7.90 -5.61 16.15
C SER A 274 -6.74 -5.75 17.14
N LEU A 275 -5.78 -4.83 17.09
CA LEU A 275 -4.64 -4.73 18.01
C LEU A 275 -5.14 -4.44 19.42
N VAL A 276 -6.03 -3.46 19.62
CA VAL A 276 -6.62 -3.16 20.94
C VAL A 276 -7.41 -4.34 21.49
N SER A 277 -8.16 -5.05 20.63
CA SER A 277 -8.92 -6.25 21.03
C SER A 277 -7.99 -7.38 21.48
N MET A 278 -6.92 -7.65 20.73
CA MET A 278 -5.90 -8.64 21.08
C MET A 278 -5.17 -8.25 22.36
N LEU A 279 -4.73 -6.99 22.50
CA LEU A 279 -4.05 -6.52 23.72
C LEU A 279 -4.96 -6.70 24.94
N THR A 280 -6.25 -6.40 24.81
CA THR A 280 -7.26 -6.64 25.86
C THR A 280 -7.37 -8.13 26.23
N HIS A 281 -7.33 -9.03 25.23
CA HIS A 281 -7.33 -10.48 25.46
C HIS A 281 -6.15 -10.93 26.35
N TYR A 282 -4.97 -10.34 26.16
CA TYR A 282 -3.79 -10.59 27.01
C TYR A 282 -3.77 -9.79 28.32
N GLY A 283 -4.88 -9.15 28.71
CA GLY A 283 -4.98 -8.35 29.94
C GLY A 283 -4.28 -6.99 29.86
N LEU A 284 -3.93 -6.53 28.65
CA LEU A 284 -3.28 -5.25 28.39
C LEU A 284 -4.32 -4.17 28.05
N ALA A 285 -4.90 -3.56 29.08
CA ALA A 285 -5.86 -2.46 28.96
C ALA A 285 -5.21 -1.13 28.49
N VAL A 286 -4.98 -1.01 27.18
CA VAL A 286 -4.29 0.13 26.54
C VAL A 286 -4.90 1.48 26.92
N GLY A 287 -6.23 1.60 26.87
CA GLY A 287 -6.93 2.85 27.18
C GLY A 287 -6.83 3.34 28.63
N GLN A 288 -6.27 2.54 29.54
CA GLN A 288 -6.06 2.90 30.94
C GLN A 288 -4.58 2.98 31.31
N LYS A 289 -3.75 2.11 30.72
CA LYS A 289 -2.38 1.87 31.19
C LYS A 289 -1.31 2.36 30.22
N LEU A 290 -1.62 2.61 28.95
CA LEU A 290 -0.64 3.15 28.01
C LEU A 290 -0.29 4.58 28.42
N THR A 291 0.99 4.82 28.66
CA THR A 291 1.50 6.14 29.08
C THR A 291 2.35 6.80 28.01
N GLN A 292 2.92 6.03 27.09
CA GLN A 292 3.85 6.51 26.08
C GLN A 292 3.96 5.54 24.90
N ILE A 293 4.19 6.08 23.70
CA ILE A 293 4.63 5.33 22.52
C ILE A 293 6.03 5.79 22.11
N LEU A 294 6.92 4.85 21.79
CA LEU A 294 8.20 5.10 21.13
C LEU A 294 8.12 4.55 19.70
N ILE A 295 8.45 5.37 18.72
CA ILE A 295 8.46 4.99 17.31
C ILE A 295 9.90 4.82 16.84
N THR A 296 10.20 3.67 16.25
CA THR A 296 11.52 3.37 15.70
C THR A 296 11.79 4.13 14.40
N HIS A 297 10.82 4.18 13.49
CA HIS A 297 10.93 4.88 12.22
C HIS A 297 9.56 5.12 11.54
N ALA A 298 9.59 5.71 10.34
CA ALA A 298 8.43 6.32 9.71
C ALA A 298 7.65 5.42 8.75
N ASP A 299 8.06 4.17 8.54
CA ASP A 299 7.27 3.27 7.69
C ASP A 299 5.94 2.96 8.39
N ALA A 300 4.88 2.86 7.59
CA ALA A 300 3.49 2.87 8.06
C ALA A 300 3.14 1.69 8.96
N ASP A 301 3.86 0.59 8.85
CA ASP A 301 3.72 -0.58 9.69
C ASP A 301 4.46 -0.49 11.03
N HIS A 302 5.16 0.60 11.29
CA HIS A 302 5.76 0.87 12.60
C HIS A 302 5.05 2.02 13.31
N CYS A 303 4.53 3.00 12.57
CA CYS A 303 3.93 4.19 13.17
C CYS A 303 2.50 4.50 12.72
N GLY A 304 1.90 3.67 11.86
CA GLY A 304 0.62 3.97 11.21
C GLY A 304 -0.57 4.05 12.15
N ALA A 305 -0.56 3.32 13.27
CA ALA A 305 -1.65 3.40 14.26
C ALA A 305 -1.39 4.41 15.39
N ALA A 306 -0.25 5.09 15.42
CA ALA A 306 0.15 5.95 16.54
C ALA A 306 -0.87 7.05 16.85
N GLY A 307 -1.50 7.64 15.83
CA GLY A 307 -2.49 8.71 16.01
C GLY A 307 -3.85 8.29 16.56
N PHE A 308 -4.10 6.98 16.73
CA PHE A 308 -5.32 6.51 17.40
C PHE A 308 -5.20 6.50 18.93
N PHE A 309 -3.99 6.61 19.47
CA PHE A 309 -3.76 6.63 20.91
C PHE A 309 -3.57 8.07 21.41
N ASP A 310 -4.29 8.44 22.47
CA ASP A 310 -4.21 9.77 23.09
C ASP A 310 -3.12 9.83 24.17
N VAL A 311 -1.89 9.50 23.78
CA VAL A 311 -0.69 9.52 24.63
C VAL A 311 0.46 10.19 23.88
N PRO A 312 1.51 10.67 24.58
CA PRO A 312 2.64 11.24 23.90
C PRO A 312 3.40 10.19 23.09
N VAL A 313 3.80 10.59 21.88
CA VAL A 313 4.55 9.75 20.94
C VAL A 313 5.92 10.35 20.74
N SER A 314 6.96 9.59 21.08
CA SER A 314 8.35 10.00 20.87
C SER A 314 8.98 9.33 19.67
N MET A 315 9.69 10.12 18.87
CA MET A 315 10.33 9.67 17.62
C MET A 315 11.55 10.55 17.30
N HIS A 316 12.32 10.17 16.30
CA HIS A 316 13.39 11.01 15.77
C HIS A 316 12.83 12.17 14.92
N ALA A 317 13.55 13.29 14.83
CA ALA A 317 13.11 14.44 14.02
C ALA A 317 13.01 14.07 12.52
N GLY A 318 13.96 13.28 12.01
CA GLY A 318 13.91 12.72 10.65
C GLY A 318 12.71 11.81 10.39
N THR A 319 12.26 11.02 11.38
CA THR A 319 11.01 10.25 11.30
C THR A 319 9.81 11.18 11.10
N LEU A 320 9.74 12.26 11.89
CA LEU A 320 8.68 13.25 11.77
C LEU A 320 8.71 13.97 10.42
N ASP A 321 9.89 14.26 9.88
CA ASP A 321 10.02 14.89 8.57
C ASP A 321 9.57 13.97 7.43
N ILE A 322 9.85 12.66 7.50
CA ILE A 322 9.30 11.67 6.56
C ILE A 322 7.76 11.67 6.62
N ILE A 323 7.18 11.66 7.83
CA ILE A 323 5.71 11.69 8.00
C ILE A 323 5.12 12.96 7.38
N ARG A 324 5.75 14.12 7.60
CA ARG A 324 5.30 15.42 7.07
C ARG A 324 5.41 15.53 5.56
N THR A 325 6.47 14.96 4.99
CA THR A 325 6.75 15.00 3.55
C THR A 325 6.06 13.88 2.78
N ASN A 326 5.57 12.86 3.49
CA ASN A 326 4.94 11.66 2.95
C ASN A 326 5.87 10.94 1.95
N ASN A 327 7.17 10.86 2.29
CA ASN A 327 8.21 10.26 1.45
C ASN A 327 9.27 9.58 2.32
N ARG A 328 9.30 8.24 2.34
CA ARG A 328 10.25 7.45 3.14
C ARG A 328 11.71 7.66 2.78
N ALA A 329 11.99 8.13 1.56
CA ALA A 329 13.35 8.44 1.12
C ALA A 329 13.81 9.84 1.55
N TYR A 330 12.96 10.66 2.18
CA TYR A 330 13.34 11.99 2.64
C TYR A 330 14.59 11.96 3.54
N GLY A 331 15.49 12.92 3.34
CA GLY A 331 16.75 12.99 4.10
C GLY A 331 17.80 11.95 3.69
N SER A 332 17.55 11.16 2.65
CA SER A 332 18.50 10.20 2.09
C SER A 332 19.04 10.64 0.73
N LYS A 333 19.96 9.85 0.15
CA LYS A 333 20.47 10.09 -1.21
C LYS A 333 19.44 9.79 -2.30
N SER A 334 18.35 9.09 -1.98
CA SER A 334 17.29 8.71 -2.91
C SER A 334 16.00 9.49 -2.67
N ASP A 335 16.05 10.64 -1.98
CA ASP A 335 14.87 11.46 -1.64
C ASP A 335 14.03 11.92 -2.85
N HIS A 336 14.63 11.95 -4.04
CA HIS A 336 14.03 12.26 -5.32
C HIS A 336 13.41 11.03 -6.04
N SER A 337 13.43 9.85 -5.41
CA SER A 337 12.84 8.62 -5.91
C SER A 337 11.32 8.74 -5.98
N SER A 338 10.76 8.66 -7.19
CA SER A 338 9.32 8.57 -7.43
C SER A 338 8.72 7.30 -6.82
N LEU A 339 9.44 6.18 -6.88
CA LEU A 339 9.00 4.89 -6.32
C LEU A 339 8.76 4.98 -4.81
N ASP A 340 9.71 5.54 -4.06
CA ASP A 340 9.59 5.65 -2.60
C ASP A 340 8.46 6.61 -2.21
N ALA A 341 8.35 7.76 -2.87
CA ALA A 341 7.28 8.72 -2.60
C ALA A 341 5.89 8.14 -2.91
N PHE A 342 5.73 7.44 -4.04
CA PHE A 342 4.49 6.76 -4.38
C PHE A 342 4.17 5.66 -3.37
N TYR A 343 5.13 4.78 -3.07
CA TYR A 343 4.93 3.69 -2.12
C TYR A 343 4.50 4.21 -0.75
N THR A 344 5.13 5.28 -0.24
CA THR A 344 4.74 5.90 1.03
C THR A 344 3.31 6.45 0.98
N LYS A 345 2.91 7.17 -0.08
CA LYS A 345 1.54 7.64 -0.25
C LYS A 345 0.54 6.49 -0.29
N MET A 346 0.81 5.47 -1.11
CA MET A 346 -0.03 4.30 -1.31
C MET A 346 -0.21 3.53 -0.01
N ILE A 347 0.88 3.20 0.69
CA ILE A 347 0.80 2.43 1.92
C ILE A 347 0.11 3.22 3.02
N ASN A 348 0.34 4.54 3.13
CA ASN A 348 -0.33 5.38 4.11
C ASN A 348 -1.85 5.43 3.89
N LEU A 349 -2.27 5.51 2.63
CA LEU A 349 -3.67 5.48 2.25
C LEU A 349 -4.32 4.14 2.62
N PHE A 350 -3.75 3.02 2.14
CA PHE A 350 -4.33 1.69 2.33
C PHE A 350 -4.31 1.23 3.79
N SER A 351 -3.26 1.61 4.52
CA SER A 351 -3.11 1.26 5.94
C SER A 351 -3.87 2.18 6.88
N ARG A 352 -4.57 3.21 6.39
CA ARG A 352 -5.25 4.23 7.21
C ARG A 352 -4.31 4.90 8.22
N PHE A 353 -3.14 5.32 7.73
CA PHE A 353 -2.12 5.97 8.53
C PHE A 353 -2.71 7.17 9.29
N ASN A 354 -2.48 7.21 10.61
CA ASN A 354 -3.01 8.25 11.47
C ASN A 354 -1.89 8.96 12.23
N ILE A 355 -1.74 10.26 11.98
CA ILE A 355 -0.65 11.08 12.54
C ILE A 355 -0.97 11.42 14.01
N PRO A 356 -0.04 11.16 14.95
CA PRO A 356 -0.23 11.50 16.37
C PRO A 356 -0.25 13.01 16.64
N LYS A 357 -1.00 13.39 17.69
CA LYS A 357 -1.22 14.79 18.07
C LYS A 357 -0.12 15.36 18.98
N ASP A 358 0.34 14.60 19.97
CA ASP A 358 1.44 14.98 20.88
C ASP A 358 2.72 14.26 20.46
N ILE A 359 3.50 14.91 19.58
CA ILE A 359 4.78 14.39 19.10
C ILE A 359 5.93 15.05 19.84
N ARG A 360 6.85 14.23 20.37
CA ARG A 360 8.03 14.67 21.12
C ARG A 360 9.30 14.10 20.51
N CYS A 361 10.06 14.94 19.82
CA CYS A 361 11.33 14.51 19.24
C CYS A 361 12.40 14.25 20.31
N PHE A 362 13.26 13.25 20.07
CA PHE A 362 14.43 13.00 20.93
C PHE A 362 15.38 14.21 20.96
N PRO A 363 16.04 14.51 22.10
CA PRO A 363 16.84 15.73 22.30
C PRO A 363 18.13 15.79 21.48
N GLY A 364 18.56 14.68 20.88
CA GLY A 364 19.78 14.57 20.09
C GLY A 364 20.97 14.02 20.90
N PRO A 365 22.16 13.88 20.28
CA PRO A 365 23.27 13.14 20.87
C PRO A 365 23.78 13.76 22.17
N ASP A 366 23.98 12.93 23.20
CA ASP A 366 24.54 13.37 24.49
C ASP A 366 26.08 13.20 24.58
N GLY A 367 26.70 12.72 23.50
CA GLY A 367 28.14 12.41 23.41
C GLY A 367 28.50 10.96 23.75
N SER A 368 27.57 10.16 24.27
CA SER A 368 27.75 8.73 24.52
C SER A 368 27.57 7.91 23.24
N LEU A 369 28.27 6.77 23.17
CA LEU A 369 28.15 5.81 22.08
C LEU A 369 27.84 4.41 22.61
N ARG A 370 27.12 3.61 21.80
CA ARG A 370 27.01 2.15 21.93
C ARG A 370 27.43 1.52 20.62
N GLY A 371 28.63 0.94 20.62
CA GLY A 371 29.28 0.50 19.38
C GLY A 371 29.46 1.68 18.43
N ILE A 372 28.76 1.64 17.30
CA ILE A 372 28.80 2.69 16.27
C ILE A 372 27.66 3.72 16.39
N PHE A 373 26.73 3.54 17.34
CA PHE A 373 25.51 4.33 17.43
C PHE A 373 25.59 5.40 18.53
N PRO A 374 25.35 6.69 18.21
CA PRO A 374 25.16 7.74 19.20
C PRO A 374 23.94 7.50 20.09
N VAL A 375 24.05 7.80 21.38
CA VAL A 375 22.90 7.83 22.29
C VAL A 375 22.24 9.21 22.19
N ILE A 376 20.97 9.24 21.79
CA ILE A 376 20.20 10.48 21.55
C ILE A 376 19.06 10.70 22.54
N GLY A 377 18.88 9.78 23.48
CA GLY A 377 17.85 9.85 24.51
C GLY A 377 17.91 8.66 25.43
N ARG A 378 17.23 8.77 26.57
CA ARG A 378 16.99 7.66 27.49
C ARG A 378 15.55 7.69 27.94
N TYR A 379 14.97 6.52 28.13
CA TYR A 379 13.61 6.36 28.63
C TYR A 379 13.61 5.36 29.78
N GLN A 380 13.05 5.75 30.92
CA GLN A 380 12.94 4.90 32.09
C GLN A 380 11.52 4.32 32.16
N PHE A 381 11.40 3.00 32.21
CA PHE A 381 10.13 2.29 32.36
C PHE A 381 10.23 1.26 33.49
N GLY A 382 9.51 1.46 34.59
CA GLY A 382 9.72 0.66 35.80
C GLY A 382 11.19 0.67 36.24
N ASP A 383 11.81 -0.51 36.35
CA ASP A 383 13.24 -0.69 36.66
C ASP A 383 14.13 -0.91 35.41
N VAL A 384 13.59 -0.74 34.21
CA VAL A 384 14.29 -0.88 32.93
C VAL A 384 14.58 0.50 32.33
N GLU A 385 15.87 0.79 32.10
CA GLU A 385 16.30 1.93 31.30
C GLU A 385 16.53 1.48 29.85
N LEU A 386 15.96 2.22 28.90
CA LEU A 386 16.20 2.08 27.47
C LEU A 386 17.01 3.28 26.98
N GLU A 387 18.17 3.03 26.38
CA GLU A 387 18.92 4.01 25.61
C GLU A 387 18.39 4.05 24.18
N ILE A 388 18.15 5.25 23.67
CA ILE A 388 17.72 5.48 22.28
C ILE A 388 18.97 5.73 21.45
N LEU A 389 19.23 4.87 20.49
CA LEU A 389 20.42 4.88 19.66
C LEU A 389 20.07 5.41 18.27
N ASP A 390 20.86 6.36 17.78
CA ASP A 390 20.66 6.97 16.47
C ASP A 390 21.19 6.06 15.36
N GLY A 391 20.35 5.79 14.36
CA GLY A 391 20.72 5.05 13.17
C GLY A 391 21.64 5.85 12.25
N LEU A 392 22.25 5.16 11.29
CA LEU A 392 23.09 5.76 10.25
C LEU A 392 22.27 6.14 9.00
N GLY A 393 20.94 5.99 9.05
CA GLY A 393 20.05 6.21 7.91
C GLY A 393 20.17 5.12 6.85
N GLY A 394 20.34 3.86 7.26
CA GLY A 394 20.38 2.71 6.37
C GLY A 394 19.03 2.35 5.78
N HIS A 395 18.07 2.00 6.65
CA HIS A 395 16.71 1.65 6.25
C HIS A 395 15.92 2.89 5.83
N THR A 396 15.74 3.83 6.75
CA THR A 396 15.13 5.16 6.54
C THR A 396 15.90 6.23 7.32
N HIS A 397 15.82 7.48 6.90
CA HIS A 397 16.41 8.58 7.67
C HIS A 397 15.70 8.74 9.03
N GLY A 398 16.47 8.80 10.10
CA GLY A 398 15.93 8.94 11.45
C GLY A 398 15.42 7.64 12.08
N GLN A 399 15.72 6.48 11.51
CA GLN A 399 15.50 5.22 12.23
C GLN A 399 16.33 5.19 13.52
N VAL A 400 15.71 4.78 14.62
CA VAL A 400 16.36 4.59 15.92
C VAL A 400 16.31 3.13 16.38
N PHE A 401 17.22 2.78 17.28
CA PHE A 401 17.24 1.50 17.98
C PHE A 401 17.07 1.74 19.49
N LEU A 402 16.53 0.76 20.22
CA LEU A 402 16.39 0.86 21.68
C LEU A 402 17.22 -0.22 22.34
N TYR A 403 18.00 0.15 23.36
CA TYR A 403 18.99 -0.75 23.94
C TYR A 403 18.99 -0.71 25.46
N SER A 404 19.07 -1.89 26.09
CA SER A 404 19.31 -2.05 27.52
C SER A 404 20.31 -3.17 27.75
N GLU A 405 21.58 -2.84 27.94
CA GLU A 405 22.64 -3.82 28.21
C GLU A 405 22.32 -4.65 29.46
N LYS A 406 21.97 -3.96 30.56
CA LYS A 406 21.70 -4.56 31.87
C LYS A 406 20.57 -5.59 31.84
N HIS A 407 19.59 -5.39 30.96
CA HIS A 407 18.40 -6.22 30.87
C HIS A 407 18.41 -7.16 29.65
N GLY A 408 19.42 -7.06 28.78
CA GLY A 408 19.51 -7.87 27.56
C GLY A 408 18.42 -7.53 26.55
N LEU A 409 18.13 -6.26 26.33
CA LEU A 409 17.13 -5.83 25.33
C LEU A 409 17.80 -5.07 24.19
N LEU A 410 17.49 -5.46 22.96
CA LEU A 410 17.92 -4.75 21.75
C LEU A 410 16.78 -4.73 20.72
N PHE A 411 16.12 -3.59 20.58
CA PHE A 411 15.12 -3.33 19.56
C PHE A 411 15.80 -2.77 18.31
N THR A 412 15.81 -3.55 17.24
CA THR A 412 16.66 -3.31 16.08
C THR A 412 15.93 -2.68 14.90
N ALA A 413 14.63 -2.43 15.03
CA ALA A 413 13.77 -2.04 13.92
C ALA A 413 14.05 -2.94 12.70
N ASP A 414 14.03 -2.39 11.49
CA ASP A 414 14.18 -3.17 10.27
C ASP A 414 15.64 -3.47 9.86
N SER A 415 16.63 -2.99 10.63
CA SER A 415 18.03 -3.26 10.33
C SER A 415 18.44 -4.72 10.61
N VAL A 416 17.76 -5.38 11.56
CA VAL A 416 17.94 -6.81 11.89
C VAL A 416 16.58 -7.50 12.00
N ILE A 417 16.29 -8.40 11.07
CA ILE A 417 15.04 -9.16 10.98
C ILE A 417 15.38 -10.64 10.81
N ASN A 418 14.62 -11.52 11.48
CA ASN A 418 14.75 -12.97 11.31
C ASN A 418 13.87 -13.48 10.15
N PHE A 419 14.24 -13.13 8.91
CA PHE A 419 13.45 -13.48 7.71
C PHE A 419 13.18 -14.98 7.57
N ALA A 420 14.10 -15.83 8.03
CA ALA A 420 13.97 -17.29 7.93
C ALA A 420 12.84 -17.86 8.82
N SER A 421 12.35 -17.08 9.77
CA SER A 421 11.29 -17.47 10.70
C SER A 421 9.91 -16.90 10.34
N LEU A 422 9.82 -16.08 9.29
CA LEU A 422 8.52 -15.56 8.84
C LEU A 422 7.66 -16.69 8.29
N SER A 423 6.37 -16.65 8.62
CA SER A 423 5.35 -17.45 7.94
C SER A 423 5.31 -17.08 6.45
N ARG A 424 4.85 -18.02 5.62
CA ARG A 424 4.75 -17.81 4.17
C ARG A 424 3.92 -16.57 3.84
N GLU A 425 2.80 -16.38 4.52
CA GLU A 425 1.88 -15.27 4.33
C GLU A 425 2.56 -13.91 4.59
N ARG A 426 3.39 -13.82 5.63
CA ARG A 426 4.13 -12.59 5.97
C ARG A 426 5.26 -12.35 4.97
N ALA A 427 5.97 -13.41 4.56
CA ALA A 427 7.02 -13.32 3.56
C ALA A 427 6.47 -12.89 2.19
N ASP A 428 5.34 -13.46 1.78
CA ASP A 428 4.63 -13.12 0.53
C ASP A 428 4.20 -11.65 0.57
N TYR A 429 3.62 -11.17 1.68
CA TYR A 429 3.29 -9.75 1.85
C TYR A 429 4.52 -8.84 1.81
N SER A 430 5.59 -9.15 2.57
CA SER A 430 6.83 -8.35 2.59
C SER A 430 7.49 -8.23 1.22
N SER A 431 7.28 -9.21 0.32
CA SER A 431 7.81 -9.18 -1.03
C SER A 431 7.17 -8.11 -1.93
N LEU A 432 5.92 -7.71 -1.65
CA LEU A 432 5.19 -6.68 -2.41
C LEU A 432 5.89 -5.33 -2.30
N ALA A 433 6.29 -4.95 -1.08
CA ALA A 433 7.05 -3.72 -0.83
C ALA A 433 8.39 -3.73 -1.57
N ALA A 434 9.15 -4.82 -1.43
CA ALA A 434 10.45 -4.96 -2.08
C ALA A 434 10.35 -4.85 -3.62
N PHE A 435 9.27 -5.35 -4.22
CA PHE A 435 9.00 -5.18 -5.65
C PHE A 435 8.74 -3.72 -6.02
N LEU A 436 7.88 -3.01 -5.28
CA LEU A 436 7.45 -1.64 -5.62
C LEU A 436 8.56 -0.59 -5.44
N VAL A 437 9.41 -0.73 -4.40
CA VAL A 437 10.50 0.23 -4.14
C VAL A 437 11.88 -0.25 -4.61
N THR A 438 11.99 -1.47 -5.15
CA THR A 438 13.23 -2.15 -5.60
C THR A 438 14.29 -2.44 -4.53
N SER A 439 14.32 -1.63 -3.47
CA SER A 439 15.09 -1.85 -2.24
C SER A 439 14.34 -1.22 -1.09
N VAL A 440 14.16 -1.98 -0.01
CA VAL A 440 13.57 -1.42 1.22
C VAL A 440 14.52 -0.48 1.96
N ASN A 441 15.83 -0.52 1.68
CA ASN A 441 16.81 0.39 2.27
C ASN A 441 17.04 1.61 1.38
N VAL A 442 16.97 2.81 1.95
CA VAL A 442 17.38 4.07 1.30
C VAL A 442 18.91 4.17 1.14
N SER A 443 19.67 3.43 1.95
CA SER A 443 21.13 3.32 1.85
C SER A 443 21.60 1.92 2.24
N SER A 444 21.73 1.03 1.26
CA SER A 444 22.19 -0.36 1.49
C SER A 444 23.58 -0.45 2.14
N GLU A 445 24.46 0.52 1.90
CA GLU A 445 25.78 0.59 2.56
C GLU A 445 25.64 0.86 4.06
N ASN A 446 24.80 1.83 4.44
CA ASN A 446 24.57 2.15 5.85
C ASN A 446 23.77 1.03 6.52
N ALA A 447 22.75 0.46 5.86
CA ALA A 447 21.99 -0.66 6.39
C ALA A 447 22.89 -1.87 6.72
N LYS A 448 23.89 -2.16 5.87
CA LYS A 448 24.88 -3.21 6.14
C LYS A 448 25.75 -2.89 7.37
N LYS A 449 26.19 -1.63 7.53
CA LYS A 449 26.98 -1.19 8.69
C LYS A 449 26.15 -1.27 9.98
N GLU A 450 24.92 -0.79 9.96
CA GLU A 450 23.99 -0.85 11.09
C GLU A 450 23.76 -2.30 11.52
N ARG A 451 23.43 -3.20 10.58
CA ARG A 451 23.24 -4.62 10.87
C ARG A 451 24.46 -5.24 11.55
N GLY A 452 25.67 -4.95 11.06
CA GLY A 452 26.92 -5.39 11.69
C GLY A 452 27.06 -4.87 13.12
N GLY A 453 26.85 -3.56 13.31
CA GLY A 453 26.95 -2.92 14.63
C GLY A 453 25.93 -3.45 15.64
N LEU A 454 24.70 -3.74 15.21
CA LEU A 454 23.65 -4.30 16.08
C LEU A 454 23.95 -5.75 16.48
N LEU A 455 24.46 -6.57 15.55
CA LEU A 455 24.89 -7.95 15.88
C LEU A 455 26.09 -7.96 16.82
N ASP A 456 27.01 -7.02 16.67
CA ASP A 456 28.12 -6.83 17.61
C ASP A 456 27.62 -6.39 18.99
N LEU A 457 26.66 -5.47 19.07
CA LEU A 457 26.02 -5.11 20.34
C LEU A 457 25.38 -6.34 21.00
N ALA A 458 24.58 -7.12 20.26
CA ALA A 458 23.97 -8.34 20.78
C ALA A 458 25.00 -9.32 21.37
N ARG A 459 26.13 -9.51 20.67
CA ARG A 459 27.24 -10.35 21.13
C ARG A 459 27.90 -9.81 22.40
N VAL A 460 28.15 -8.51 22.46
CA VAL A 460 28.72 -7.86 23.65
C VAL A 460 27.77 -7.97 24.85
N THR A 461 26.47 -7.77 24.64
CA THR A 461 25.45 -7.92 25.67
C THR A 461 25.37 -9.37 26.17
N ASP A 462 25.39 -10.36 25.28
CA ASP A 462 25.42 -11.78 25.67
C ASP A 462 26.66 -12.10 26.53
N GLN A 463 27.82 -11.53 26.19
CA GLN A 463 29.05 -11.68 26.98
C GLN A 463 28.91 -11.01 28.36
N ALA A 464 28.32 -9.82 28.44
CA ALA A 464 28.09 -9.11 29.70
C ALA A 464 27.08 -9.85 30.62
N LEU A 465 26.13 -10.57 30.03
CA LEU A 465 25.12 -11.36 30.73
C LEU A 465 25.56 -12.81 30.99
N ALA A 466 26.77 -13.20 30.59
CA ALA A 466 27.29 -14.54 30.79
C ALA A 466 27.25 -14.93 32.28
N GLY A 467 26.71 -16.11 32.58
CA GLY A 467 26.54 -16.61 33.94
C GLY A 467 25.29 -16.12 34.68
N THR A 468 24.51 -15.19 34.11
CA THR A 468 23.23 -14.75 34.69
C THR A 468 22.04 -15.62 34.29
N GLY A 469 22.22 -16.52 33.32
CA GLY A 469 21.14 -17.29 32.70
C GLY A 469 20.28 -16.49 31.71
N LYS A 470 20.61 -15.20 31.48
CA LYS A 470 19.95 -14.35 30.50
C LYS A 470 20.76 -14.26 29.21
N ARG A 471 20.06 -13.91 28.13
CA ARG A 471 20.61 -13.66 26.78
C ARG A 471 20.12 -12.29 26.31
N CYS A 472 20.78 -11.72 25.32
CA CYS A 472 20.30 -10.54 24.61
C CYS A 472 19.12 -10.90 23.70
N LEU A 473 17.93 -10.38 24.04
CA LEU A 473 16.72 -10.48 23.25
C LEU A 473 16.77 -9.46 22.12
N ILE A 474 16.87 -9.96 20.90
CA ILE A 474 16.84 -9.20 19.65
C ILE A 474 15.37 -9.06 19.23
N CYS A 475 14.84 -7.86 19.38
CA CYS A 475 13.48 -7.48 19.04
C CYS A 475 13.50 -6.81 17.66
N GLY A 476 13.42 -7.63 16.61
CA GLY A 476 13.41 -7.18 15.22
C GLY A 476 12.14 -6.46 14.84
N GLY A 477 12.22 -5.58 13.84
CA GLY A 477 11.07 -4.86 13.30
C GLY A 477 10.02 -5.80 12.73
N HIS A 478 10.42 -6.98 12.25
CA HIS A 478 9.50 -8.05 11.86
C HIS A 478 9.93 -9.40 12.44
N GLY A 479 8.94 -10.27 12.60
CA GLY A 479 9.15 -11.64 13.05
C GLY A 479 9.39 -11.75 14.56
N PRO A 480 9.82 -12.93 15.02
CA PRO A 480 9.86 -13.24 16.44
C PRO A 480 11.05 -12.59 17.14
N VAL A 481 10.85 -12.30 18.42
CA VAL A 481 11.96 -12.03 19.35
C VAL A 481 12.92 -13.22 19.28
N SER A 482 14.18 -12.90 19.08
CA SER A 482 15.22 -13.88 18.76
C SER A 482 16.45 -13.68 19.65
N VAL A 483 17.37 -14.65 19.63
CA VAL A 483 18.70 -14.56 20.24
C VAL A 483 19.77 -14.88 19.19
N LEU A 484 21.00 -14.42 19.43
CA LEU A 484 22.14 -14.71 18.56
C LEU A 484 22.83 -16.01 18.98
N ASP A 485 22.61 -17.10 18.27
CA ASP A 485 23.21 -18.40 18.55
C ASP A 485 24.16 -18.83 17.43
N GLU A 486 25.44 -19.05 17.76
CA GLU A 486 26.50 -19.40 16.79
C GLU A 486 26.53 -18.50 15.52
N GLY A 487 26.26 -17.20 15.70
CA GLY A 487 26.22 -16.22 14.61
C GLY A 487 24.92 -16.23 13.79
N LYS A 488 23.93 -17.03 14.16
CA LYS A 488 22.59 -17.06 13.57
C LYS A 488 21.55 -16.48 14.51
N ILE A 489 20.54 -15.85 13.94
CA ILE A 489 19.39 -15.34 14.69
C ILE A 489 18.36 -16.46 14.76
N ILE A 490 18.03 -16.92 15.97
CA ILE A 490 17.04 -17.97 16.19
C ILE A 490 15.89 -17.48 17.09
N PRO A 491 14.63 -17.86 16.84
CA PRO A 491 13.52 -17.48 17.70
C PRO A 491 13.74 -17.90 19.15
N ALA A 492 13.36 -17.03 20.09
CA ALA A 492 13.52 -17.25 21.52
C ALA A 492 12.16 -17.45 22.22
N GLY A 493 12.12 -18.23 23.29
CA GLY A 493 10.89 -18.45 24.07
C GLY A 493 9.81 -19.21 23.29
N THR A 494 8.58 -19.17 23.82
CA THR A 494 7.41 -19.82 23.24
C THR A 494 6.64 -18.82 22.38
N ILE A 495 6.18 -19.28 21.22
CA ILE A 495 5.31 -18.52 20.31
C ILE A 495 3.89 -19.09 20.42
N GLU A 496 2.95 -18.23 20.80
CA GLU A 496 1.52 -18.53 20.85
C GLU A 496 0.83 -17.92 19.63
N HIS A 497 -0.07 -18.65 18.98
CA HIS A 497 -0.85 -18.14 17.85
C HIS A 497 -2.20 -17.61 18.33
N TYR A 498 -2.44 -16.31 18.14
CA TYR A 498 -3.70 -15.63 18.41
C TYR A 498 -4.54 -15.51 17.13
N THR A 499 -5.85 -15.70 17.26
CA THR A 499 -6.83 -15.45 16.18
C THR A 499 -7.95 -14.54 16.68
N GLY A 500 -8.37 -13.59 15.85
CA GLY A 500 -9.46 -12.66 16.14
C GLY A 500 -10.86 -13.29 16.15
N LYS A 501 -11.01 -14.54 15.67
CA LYS A 501 -12.27 -15.28 15.76
C LYS A 501 -12.64 -15.50 17.23
N ARG A 502 -13.80 -14.98 17.64
CA ARG A 502 -14.40 -15.35 18.92
C ARG A 502 -14.77 -16.83 18.86
N SER A 503 -14.29 -17.61 19.81
CA SER A 503 -14.81 -18.96 20.05
C SER A 503 -16.32 -18.85 20.30
N GLU A 504 -17.12 -19.50 19.45
CA GLU A 504 -18.58 -19.64 19.62
C GLU A 504 -18.95 -20.32 20.94
#